data_AF-A0A067BQ79-F1
#
_entry.id   AF-A0A067BQ79-F1
#
_cell.length_a   1.000
_cell.length_b   1.000
_cell.length_c   1.000
_cell.angle_alpha   90.00
_cell.angle_beta   90.00
_cell.angle_gamma   90.00
#
_symmetry.space_group_name_H-M   'P 1'
#
loop_
_entity.id
_entity.type
_entity.pdbx_description
1 polymer ?
#
loop_
_entity_poly.entity_id
_entity_poly.type
_entity_poly.pdbx_seq_one_letter_code
_entity_poly.pdbx_strand_id
1 'polypeptide(L)'
;MKPATSEAAAELEELAKGTRRGTATTLFAHLRRTRKSEVKPRKYYRRGTIFLEHLEAQKVAKGVDSKFVDTMKAHYEKSHMSTSTMIGLSIFQNGNNPVNDPFAVDNMPLEIQIGFRKKLFRLFSLQLLAVIGLDFAFTSAPGLGSWFRSPWNLFGVFCLMILSLFVLYLKKYIYPLNFGILAVYTVFQAIFLAGLDAYLAQHISLFVFIFTFVVITLHSVLCTVPLRGYMVSVAIAFGIVFMLSLIVFFTALHETLSPPMSVTEYLLASAFILILCLWFAYDASCMNQKLSPDEYMQGMIFFYTDMILFLIFLSMITFAFMACEGDACCCGSAEILPAYPVGVVGDAAGPVGEGGSERNNDEHAPTGVDNQTMVR
;
A
#
# COMPACT_ATOMS: atom_id res chain seq x y z
N MET A 1 34.59 -15.12 61.49
CA MET A 1 34.42 -14.49 60.17
C MET A 1 32.96 -14.68 59.77
N LYS A 2 32.09 -13.70 60.04
CA LYS A 2 30.66 -13.73 59.66
C LYS A 2 30.51 -13.21 58.22
N PRO A 3 29.63 -13.79 57.39
CA PRO A 3 29.53 -13.40 55.98
C PRO A 3 28.78 -12.06 55.84
N ALA A 4 29.46 -11.05 55.31
CA ALA A 4 28.95 -9.69 55.09
C ALA A 4 28.16 -9.52 53.76
N THR A 5 27.61 -10.61 53.21
CA THR A 5 27.11 -10.62 51.82
C THR A 5 25.59 -10.60 51.69
N SER A 6 24.81 -10.95 52.73
CA SER A 6 23.35 -10.97 52.62
C SER A 6 22.68 -9.62 52.84
N GLU A 7 23.28 -8.77 53.68
CA GLU A 7 22.72 -7.46 54.06
C GLU A 7 22.91 -6.43 52.94
N ALA A 8 24.09 -6.40 52.33
CA ALA A 8 24.39 -5.56 51.16
C ALA A 8 23.55 -5.92 49.93
N ALA A 9 23.20 -7.20 49.75
CA ALA A 9 22.33 -7.65 48.67
C ALA A 9 20.87 -7.17 48.87
N ALA A 10 20.39 -7.18 50.11
CA ALA A 10 19.06 -6.69 50.46
C ALA A 10 18.95 -5.16 50.27
N GLU A 11 19.98 -4.40 50.65
CA GLU A 11 20.03 -2.95 50.43
C GLU A 11 20.09 -2.57 48.94
N LEU A 12 20.83 -3.32 48.12
CA LEU A 12 20.87 -3.14 46.66
C LEU A 12 19.53 -3.44 45.99
N GLU A 13 18.80 -4.45 46.47
CA GLU A 13 17.47 -4.78 45.95
C GLU A 13 16.42 -3.73 46.33
N GLU A 14 16.54 -3.14 47.53
CA GLU A 14 15.65 -2.07 47.98
C GLU A 14 15.92 -0.75 47.23
N LEU A 15 17.20 -0.40 47.01
CA LEU A 15 17.62 0.72 46.16
C LEU A 15 17.16 0.55 44.70
N ALA A 16 17.22 -0.67 44.15
CA ALA A 16 16.72 -0.97 42.80
C ALA A 16 15.20 -0.82 42.68
N LYS A 17 14.44 -1.22 43.72
CA LYS A 17 12.97 -1.05 43.79
C LYS A 17 12.56 0.43 43.91
N GLY A 18 13.29 1.23 44.69
CA GLY A 18 13.09 2.67 44.82
C GLY A 18 13.32 3.42 43.49
N THR A 19 14.39 3.06 42.78
CA THR A 19 14.77 3.71 41.52
C THR A 19 13.79 3.40 40.39
N ARG A 20 13.26 2.17 40.28
CA ARG A 20 12.26 1.80 39.26
C ARG A 20 10.90 2.49 39.47
N ARG A 21 10.40 2.56 40.70
CA ARG A 21 9.12 3.22 41.02
C ARG A 21 9.23 4.74 40.86
N GLY A 22 10.35 5.33 41.29
CA GLY A 22 10.65 6.74 41.08
C GLY A 22 10.72 7.09 39.59
N THR A 23 11.41 6.29 38.77
CA THR A 23 11.55 6.56 37.33
C THR A 23 10.21 6.44 36.60
N ALA A 24 9.38 5.43 36.91
CA ALA A 24 8.07 5.27 36.28
C ALA A 24 7.10 6.39 36.67
N THR A 25 7.03 6.76 37.96
CA THR A 25 6.16 7.86 38.42
C THR A 25 6.66 9.22 37.94
N THR A 26 7.98 9.43 37.84
CA THR A 26 8.57 10.65 37.29
C THR A 26 8.37 10.74 35.78
N LEU A 27 8.44 9.61 35.06
CA LEU A 27 8.16 9.53 33.62
C LEU A 27 6.65 9.71 33.34
N PHE A 28 5.77 9.14 34.17
CA PHE A 28 4.33 9.41 34.13
C PHE A 28 4.00 10.87 34.50
N ALA A 29 4.68 11.45 35.48
CA ALA A 29 4.53 12.85 35.85
C ALA A 29 5.06 13.76 34.74
N HIS A 30 6.16 13.42 34.08
CA HIS A 30 6.71 14.15 32.95
C HIS A 30 5.81 14.05 31.70
N LEU A 31 5.21 12.88 31.44
CA LEU A 31 4.14 12.66 30.46
C LEU A 31 2.87 13.45 30.80
N ARG A 32 2.57 13.64 32.10
CA ARG A 32 1.42 14.42 32.57
C ARG A 32 1.68 15.93 32.54
N ARG A 33 2.95 16.36 32.64
CA ARG A 33 3.38 17.77 32.61
C ARG A 33 3.61 18.28 31.19
N THR A 34 4.00 17.42 30.25
CA THR A 34 4.07 17.74 28.80
C THR A 34 2.69 17.83 28.14
N ARG A 35 1.61 17.47 28.84
CA ARG A 35 0.22 17.54 28.34
C ARG A 35 -0.42 18.92 28.30
N LYS A 36 0.24 19.96 28.81
CA LYS A 36 -0.24 21.34 28.63
C LYS A 36 0.54 22.01 27.50
N SER A 37 0.60 21.39 26.32
CA SER A 37 0.81 22.21 25.12
C SER A 37 -0.46 23.03 24.95
N GLU A 38 -0.39 24.33 25.12
CA GLU A 38 -1.53 25.20 24.90
C GLU A 38 -1.91 25.09 23.42
N VAL A 39 -2.96 24.31 23.14
CA VAL A 39 -3.43 24.10 21.77
C VAL A 39 -4.02 25.41 21.29
N LYS A 40 -3.24 26.14 20.50
CA LYS A 40 -3.69 27.37 19.84
C LYS A 40 -4.95 27.11 18.99
N PRO A 41 -5.77 28.14 18.73
CA PRO A 41 -6.95 27.99 17.87
C PRO A 41 -6.57 27.45 16.49
N ARG A 42 -7.46 26.67 15.87
CA ARG A 42 -7.26 26.02 14.55
C ARG A 42 -6.73 26.96 13.46
N LYS A 43 -7.05 28.25 13.55
CA LYS A 43 -6.53 29.30 12.65
C LYS A 43 -5.00 29.32 12.65
N TYR A 44 -4.32 29.12 13.76
CA TYR A 44 -2.86 29.20 13.86
C TYR A 44 -2.10 28.10 13.07
N TYR A 45 -2.75 26.95 12.82
CA TYR A 45 -2.12 25.78 12.20
C TYR A 45 -2.45 25.60 10.71
N ARG A 46 -3.21 26.54 10.13
CA ARG A 46 -3.58 26.50 8.71
C ARG A 46 -2.51 27.20 7.88
N ARG A 47 -2.04 26.60 6.79
CA ARG A 47 -1.14 27.30 5.85
C ARG A 47 -1.77 28.65 5.45
N GLY A 48 -0.96 29.70 5.57
CA GLY A 48 -1.32 31.07 5.16
C GLY A 48 -2.02 31.95 6.19
N THR A 49 -2.47 31.43 7.33
CA THR A 49 -3.07 32.27 8.38
C THR A 49 -2.05 33.09 9.14
N ILE A 50 -0.83 32.59 9.34
CA ILE A 50 0.25 33.36 9.98
C ILE A 50 0.59 34.60 9.15
N PHE A 51 0.59 34.49 7.81
CA PHE A 51 0.81 35.63 6.92
C PHE A 51 -0.36 36.63 6.99
N LEU A 52 -1.60 36.14 6.98
CA LEU A 52 -2.79 36.98 7.16
C LEU A 52 -2.83 37.69 8.52
N GLU A 53 -2.42 36.99 9.58
CA GLU A 53 -2.34 37.53 10.93
C GLU A 53 -1.19 38.57 11.04
N HIS A 54 -0.07 38.35 10.35
CA HIS A 54 0.98 39.35 10.21
C HIS A 54 0.52 40.60 9.44
N LEU A 55 -0.25 40.41 8.36
CA LEU A 55 -0.83 41.51 7.60
C LEU A 55 -1.87 42.29 8.42
N GLU A 56 -2.72 41.59 9.17
CA GLU A 56 -3.68 42.20 10.09
C GLU A 56 -2.97 42.93 11.25
N ALA A 57 -1.91 42.35 11.81
CA ALA A 57 -1.07 43.01 12.82
C ALA A 57 -0.36 44.25 12.25
N GLN A 58 0.13 44.21 11.01
CA GLN A 58 0.69 45.37 10.33
C GLN A 58 -0.36 46.45 10.02
N LYS A 59 -1.59 46.06 9.69
CA LYS A 59 -2.72 46.99 9.54
C LYS A 59 -2.95 47.77 10.83
N VAL A 60 -2.97 47.09 11.98
CA VAL A 60 -3.15 47.70 13.31
C VAL A 60 -1.94 48.55 13.73
N ALA A 61 -0.72 48.06 13.49
CA ALA A 61 0.50 48.73 13.97
C ALA A 61 0.95 49.92 13.12
N LYS A 62 0.73 49.87 11.80
CA LYS A 62 1.26 50.87 10.85
C LYS A 62 0.18 51.72 10.17
N GLY A 63 -1.10 51.53 10.50
CA GLY A 63 -2.19 52.25 9.85
C GLY A 63 -2.26 52.02 8.33
N VAL A 64 -1.88 50.80 7.89
CA VAL A 64 -1.88 50.44 6.47
C VAL A 64 -3.31 50.50 5.94
N ASP A 65 -3.49 51.07 4.75
CA ASP A 65 -4.79 51.25 4.10
C ASP A 65 -5.59 49.93 4.07
N SER A 66 -6.80 49.97 4.62
CA SER A 66 -7.68 48.80 4.73
C SER A 66 -7.96 48.18 3.37
N LYS A 67 -8.03 49.01 2.32
CA LYS A 67 -8.35 48.56 0.97
C LYS A 67 -7.22 47.71 0.36
N PHE A 68 -5.97 48.03 0.67
CA PHE A 68 -4.81 47.25 0.25
C PHE A 68 -4.78 45.89 0.93
N VAL A 69 -5.01 45.85 2.24
CA VAL A 69 -5.03 44.59 3.01
C VAL A 69 -6.17 43.68 2.56
N ASP A 70 -7.36 44.23 2.31
CA ASP A 70 -8.51 43.47 1.85
C ASP A 70 -8.29 42.95 0.41
N THR A 71 -7.65 43.75 -0.45
CA THR A 71 -7.26 43.33 -1.81
C THR A 71 -6.19 42.23 -1.77
N MET A 72 -5.17 42.37 -0.93
CA MET A 72 -4.14 41.36 -0.71
C MET A 72 -4.72 40.08 -0.11
N LYS A 73 -5.68 40.18 0.81
CA LYS A 73 -6.40 39.04 1.38
C LYS A 73 -7.23 38.32 0.33
N ALA A 74 -7.99 39.05 -0.48
CA ALA A 74 -8.74 38.47 -1.59
C ALA A 74 -7.82 37.83 -2.64
N HIS A 75 -6.70 38.48 -2.96
CA HIS A 75 -5.71 37.96 -3.91
C HIS A 75 -4.98 36.73 -3.34
N TYR A 76 -4.67 36.74 -2.05
CA TYR A 76 -4.05 35.61 -1.34
C TYR A 76 -5.02 34.44 -1.24
N GLU A 77 -6.29 34.64 -0.88
CA GLU A 77 -7.29 33.56 -0.88
C GLU A 77 -7.51 32.97 -2.27
N LYS A 78 -7.54 33.82 -3.31
CA LYS A 78 -7.64 33.41 -4.71
C LYS A 78 -6.39 32.66 -5.18
N SER A 79 -5.20 33.09 -4.77
CA SER A 79 -3.92 32.50 -5.17
C SER A 79 -3.58 31.25 -4.36
N HIS A 80 -3.95 31.17 -3.07
CA HIS A 80 -3.71 30.02 -2.20
C HIS A 80 -4.44 28.76 -2.70
N MET A 81 -5.61 28.90 -3.34
CA MET A 81 -6.23 27.78 -4.06
C MET A 81 -5.41 27.30 -5.25
N SER A 82 -4.59 28.16 -5.87
CA SER A 82 -3.70 27.84 -6.99
C SER A 82 -2.31 27.35 -6.52
N THR A 83 -1.79 27.84 -5.39
CA THR A 83 -0.43 27.53 -4.92
C THR A 83 -0.33 26.16 -4.26
N SER A 84 -1.43 25.60 -3.72
CA SER A 84 -1.46 24.20 -3.23
C SER A 84 -1.08 23.18 -4.31
N THR A 85 -1.29 23.50 -5.59
CA THR A 85 -0.89 22.67 -6.74
C THR A 85 0.60 22.80 -7.07
N MET A 86 1.16 24.02 -6.92
CA MET A 86 2.56 24.32 -7.27
C MET A 86 3.54 23.94 -6.14
N ILE A 87 3.11 24.03 -4.87
CA ILE A 87 3.85 23.48 -3.72
C ILE A 87 3.81 21.94 -3.75
N GLY A 88 2.75 21.34 -4.32
CA GLY A 88 2.71 19.91 -4.66
C GLY A 88 3.88 19.46 -5.54
N LEU A 89 4.40 20.34 -6.42
CA LEU A 89 5.55 20.07 -7.28
C LEU A 89 6.89 20.36 -6.59
N SER A 90 6.98 21.36 -5.70
CA SER A 90 8.19 21.58 -4.88
C SER A 90 8.41 20.49 -3.83
N ILE A 91 7.38 19.71 -3.49
CA ILE A 91 7.47 18.51 -2.63
C ILE A 91 8.24 17.35 -3.32
N PHE A 92 8.48 17.42 -4.64
CA PHE A 92 9.32 16.47 -5.37
C PHE A 92 10.78 16.91 -5.54
N GLN A 93 11.19 18.09 -5.04
CA GLN A 93 12.60 18.46 -4.99
C GLN A 93 13.30 17.75 -3.84
N ASN A 94 13.84 16.56 -4.13
CA ASN A 94 14.87 15.91 -3.31
C ASN A 94 16.14 16.77 -3.35
N GLY A 95 16.56 17.32 -2.20
CA GLY A 95 17.82 18.04 -2.08
C GLY A 95 18.14 18.46 -0.64
N ASN A 96 18.76 17.56 0.12
CA ASN A 96 19.61 17.78 1.31
C ASN A 96 19.15 18.65 2.49
N ASN A 97 17.95 19.22 2.50
CA ASN A 97 17.35 19.79 3.69
C ASN A 97 16.02 19.08 3.94
N PRO A 98 15.78 18.49 5.14
CA PRO A 98 14.42 18.18 5.51
C PRO A 98 13.68 19.53 5.45
N VAL A 99 12.77 19.66 4.49
CA VAL A 99 11.86 20.79 4.44
C VAL A 99 11.06 20.70 5.73
N ASN A 100 11.56 21.35 6.78
CA ASN A 100 10.87 21.54 8.05
C ASN A 100 9.72 22.50 7.77
N ASP A 101 8.71 22.02 7.05
CA ASP A 101 7.48 22.75 6.90
C ASP A 101 6.87 22.90 8.29
N PRO A 102 6.80 24.12 8.86
CA PRO A 102 6.24 24.33 10.19
C PRO A 102 4.76 23.93 10.26
N PHE A 103 4.11 23.73 9.11
CA PHE A 103 2.72 23.29 8.98
C PHE A 103 2.56 21.79 8.66
N ALA A 104 3.64 21.01 8.66
CA ALA A 104 3.56 19.55 8.61
C ALA A 104 2.96 19.02 9.92
N VAL A 105 2.14 17.96 9.85
CA VAL A 105 1.51 17.35 11.03
C VAL A 105 2.54 16.95 12.07
N ASP A 106 3.69 16.42 11.67
CA ASP A 106 4.76 15.98 12.60
C ASP A 106 5.32 17.11 13.47
N ASN A 107 5.29 18.35 12.97
CA ASN A 107 5.73 19.54 13.70
C ASN A 107 4.64 20.15 14.61
N MET A 108 3.42 19.56 14.62
CA MET A 108 2.29 20.05 15.42
C MET A 108 2.17 19.33 16.77
N PRO A 109 1.46 19.93 17.75
CA PRO A 109 1.14 19.26 19.01
C PRO A 109 0.53 17.87 18.81
N LEU A 110 0.91 16.94 19.68
CA LEU A 110 0.51 15.53 19.63
C LEU A 110 -1.01 15.33 19.50
N GLU A 111 -1.80 16.20 20.13
CA GLU A 111 -3.27 16.18 20.05
C GLU A 111 -3.77 16.36 18.60
N ILE A 112 -3.15 17.26 17.84
CA ILE A 112 -3.47 17.51 16.43
C ILE A 112 -3.01 16.32 15.58
N GLN A 113 -1.82 15.77 15.84
CA GLN A 113 -1.33 14.58 15.14
C GLN A 113 -2.27 13.39 15.31
N ILE A 114 -2.76 13.15 16.53
CA ILE A 114 -3.74 12.10 16.81
C ILE A 114 -5.07 12.39 16.10
N GLY A 115 -5.51 13.65 16.08
CA GLY A 115 -6.71 14.08 15.37
C GLY A 115 -6.63 13.81 13.87
N PHE A 116 -5.50 14.16 13.24
CA PHE A 116 -5.24 13.90 11.82
C PHE A 116 -5.29 12.40 11.52
N ARG A 117 -4.52 11.59 12.24
CA ARG A 117 -4.52 10.12 12.13
C ARG A 117 -5.93 9.52 12.21
N LYS A 118 -6.67 9.89 13.25
CA LYS A 118 -8.05 9.42 13.45
C LYS A 118 -8.92 9.78 12.27
N LYS A 119 -8.79 10.99 11.72
CA LYS A 119 -9.63 11.43 10.61
C LYS A 119 -9.28 10.68 9.32
N LEU A 120 -7.99 10.56 9.01
CA LEU A 120 -7.49 9.89 7.82
C LEU A 120 -7.88 8.41 7.82
N PHE A 121 -7.52 7.67 8.87
CA PHE A 121 -7.80 6.23 8.92
C PHE A 121 -9.27 5.90 9.11
N ARG A 122 -10.06 6.70 9.84
CA ARG A 122 -11.52 6.45 9.91
C ARG A 122 -12.17 6.59 8.54
N LEU A 123 -11.75 7.59 7.76
CA LEU A 123 -12.28 7.77 6.40
C LEU A 123 -11.88 6.60 5.50
N PHE A 124 -10.62 6.14 5.60
CA PHE A 124 -10.15 4.97 4.86
C PHE A 124 -10.86 3.68 5.27
N SER A 125 -10.98 3.38 6.56
CA SER A 125 -11.72 2.21 7.07
C SER A 125 -13.19 2.21 6.65
N LEU A 126 -13.87 3.37 6.72
CA LEU A 126 -15.27 3.48 6.26
C LEU A 126 -15.40 3.22 4.76
N GLN A 127 -14.42 3.69 3.97
CA GLN A 127 -14.40 3.47 2.53
C GLN A 127 -14.14 2.00 2.20
N LEU A 128 -13.18 1.34 2.87
CA LEU A 128 -12.96 -0.11 2.75
C LEU A 128 -14.22 -0.92 3.12
N LEU A 129 -14.93 -0.54 4.19
CA LEU A 129 -16.18 -1.18 4.58
C LEU A 129 -17.26 -1.03 3.49
N ALA A 130 -17.36 0.16 2.90
CA ALA A 130 -18.29 0.40 1.79
C ALA A 130 -17.92 -0.43 0.55
N VAL A 131 -16.62 -0.56 0.22
CA VAL A 131 -16.15 -1.43 -0.85
C VAL A 131 -16.57 -2.88 -0.59
N ILE A 132 -16.31 -3.42 0.61
CA ILE A 132 -16.69 -4.80 0.98
C ILE A 132 -18.20 -5.02 0.82
N GLY A 133 -19.02 -4.07 1.31
CA GLY A 133 -20.48 -4.19 1.21
C GLY A 133 -20.99 -4.14 -0.24
N LEU A 134 -20.42 -3.25 -1.06
CA LEU A 134 -20.76 -3.14 -2.47
C LEU A 134 -20.29 -4.36 -3.28
N ASP A 135 -19.08 -4.85 -3.00
CA ASP A 135 -18.49 -6.02 -3.63
C ASP A 135 -19.32 -7.28 -3.38
N PHE A 136 -19.77 -7.48 -2.12
CA PHE A 136 -20.71 -8.53 -1.77
C PHE A 136 -22.05 -8.41 -2.53
N ALA A 137 -22.60 -7.19 -2.61
CA ALA A 137 -23.85 -6.93 -3.32
C ALA A 137 -23.73 -7.19 -4.83
N PHE A 138 -22.61 -6.79 -5.44
CA PHE A 138 -22.32 -6.97 -6.86
C PHE A 138 -22.05 -8.43 -7.21
N THR A 139 -21.31 -9.15 -6.36
CA THR A 139 -21.07 -10.59 -6.53
C THR A 139 -22.37 -11.40 -6.44
N SER A 140 -23.33 -10.95 -5.63
CA SER A 140 -24.65 -11.58 -5.51
C SER A 140 -25.60 -11.23 -6.67
N ALA A 141 -25.28 -10.25 -7.50
CA ALA A 141 -26.16 -9.79 -8.57
C ALA A 141 -26.09 -10.73 -9.80
N PRO A 142 -27.22 -11.33 -10.23
CA PRO A 142 -27.22 -12.23 -11.37
C PRO A 142 -26.84 -11.47 -12.64
N GLY A 143 -25.93 -12.05 -13.44
CA GLY A 143 -25.51 -11.51 -14.74
C GLY A 143 -24.25 -10.63 -14.70
N LEU A 144 -23.89 -10.04 -13.55
CA LEU A 144 -22.70 -9.18 -13.48
C LEU A 144 -21.41 -9.98 -13.78
N GLY A 145 -21.27 -11.18 -13.21
CA GLY A 145 -20.12 -12.04 -13.49
C GLY A 145 -19.99 -12.44 -14.97
N SER A 146 -21.11 -12.56 -15.70
CA SER A 146 -21.06 -12.89 -17.14
C SER A 146 -20.50 -11.75 -17.99
N TRP A 147 -20.69 -10.50 -17.55
CA TRP A 147 -20.15 -9.32 -18.23
C TRP A 147 -18.63 -9.27 -18.16
N PHE A 148 -18.05 -9.74 -17.06
CA PHE A 148 -16.60 -9.75 -16.83
C PHE A 148 -15.85 -10.93 -17.46
N ARG A 149 -16.53 -11.80 -18.24
CA ARG A 149 -15.84 -12.82 -19.04
C ARG A 149 -14.89 -12.22 -20.08
N SER A 150 -15.19 -11.03 -20.58
CA SER A 150 -14.31 -10.31 -21.49
C SER A 150 -13.31 -9.46 -20.71
N PRO A 151 -11.98 -9.63 -20.90
CA PRO A 151 -10.97 -8.86 -20.18
C PRO A 151 -11.05 -7.36 -20.48
N TRP A 152 -11.61 -6.98 -21.65
CA TRP A 152 -11.82 -5.58 -22.03
C TRP A 152 -12.80 -4.86 -21.10
N ASN A 153 -13.81 -5.55 -20.56
CA ASN A 153 -14.75 -4.95 -19.63
C ASN A 153 -14.08 -4.68 -18.28
N LEU A 154 -13.26 -5.62 -17.81
CA LEU A 154 -12.46 -5.45 -16.59
C LEU A 154 -11.48 -4.27 -16.73
N PHE A 155 -10.77 -4.20 -17.87
CA PHE A 155 -9.88 -3.08 -18.19
C PHE A 155 -10.64 -1.75 -18.29
N GLY A 156 -11.83 -1.74 -18.90
CA GLY A 156 -12.69 -0.56 -18.97
C GLY A 156 -13.06 -0.01 -17.59
N VAL A 157 -13.46 -0.87 -16.66
CA VAL A 157 -13.76 -0.47 -15.27
C VAL A 157 -12.50 0.00 -14.55
N PHE A 158 -11.35 -0.64 -14.77
CA PHE A 158 -10.07 -0.19 -14.23
C PHE A 158 -9.70 1.23 -14.71
N CYS A 159 -9.89 1.54 -16.00
CA CYS A 159 -9.71 2.89 -16.53
C CYS A 159 -10.68 3.90 -15.91
N LEU A 160 -11.95 3.52 -15.69
CA LEU A 160 -12.93 4.37 -15.00
C LEU A 160 -12.54 4.63 -13.54
N MET A 161 -11.95 3.64 -12.86
CA MET A 161 -11.40 3.80 -11.52
C MET A 161 -10.26 4.82 -11.50
N ILE A 162 -9.32 4.75 -12.45
CA ILE A 162 -8.24 5.75 -12.59
C ILE A 162 -8.80 7.14 -12.90
N LEU A 163 -9.74 7.23 -13.85
CA LEU A 163 -10.34 8.50 -14.25
C LEU A 163 -11.08 9.17 -13.08
N SER A 164 -11.86 8.39 -12.32
CA SER A 164 -12.57 8.92 -11.15
C SER A 164 -11.61 9.38 -10.06
N LEU A 165 -10.48 8.69 -9.85
CA LEU A 165 -9.43 9.16 -8.94
C LEU A 165 -8.77 10.46 -9.42
N PHE A 166 -8.53 10.58 -10.72
CA PHE A 166 -7.99 11.82 -11.31
C PHE A 166 -8.98 12.99 -11.14
N VAL A 167 -10.28 12.77 -11.38
CA VAL A 167 -11.31 13.79 -11.13
C VAL A 167 -11.35 14.16 -9.64
N LEU A 168 -11.18 13.20 -8.72
CA LEU A 168 -11.07 13.46 -7.29
C LEU A 168 -9.85 14.33 -6.97
N TYR A 169 -8.70 14.07 -7.61
CA TYR A 169 -7.50 14.89 -7.46
C TYR A 169 -7.74 16.36 -7.85
N LEU A 170 -8.43 16.60 -8.98
CA LEU A 170 -8.76 17.96 -9.44
C LEU A 170 -9.72 18.70 -8.51
N LYS A 171 -10.63 17.97 -7.85
CA LYS A 171 -11.71 18.55 -7.03
C LYS A 171 -11.53 18.32 -5.53
N LYS A 172 -10.35 17.89 -5.08
CA LYS A 172 -10.06 17.47 -3.70
C LYS A 172 -10.39 18.50 -2.62
N TYR A 173 -10.30 19.79 -2.94
CA TYR A 173 -10.56 20.90 -2.00
C TYR A 173 -11.99 21.42 -2.01
N ILE A 174 -12.85 20.95 -2.92
CA ILE A 174 -14.22 21.45 -3.05
C ILE A 174 -15.14 20.57 -2.23
N TYR A 175 -15.56 21.07 -1.06
CA TYR A 175 -16.57 20.44 -0.22
C TYR A 175 -17.98 20.88 -0.64
N PRO A 176 -18.99 19.98 -0.69
CA PRO A 176 -18.95 18.54 -0.40
C PRO A 176 -18.63 17.65 -1.60
N LEU A 177 -18.36 18.24 -2.77
CA LEU A 177 -18.21 17.54 -4.05
C LEU A 177 -17.12 16.45 -4.00
N ASN A 178 -16.03 16.70 -3.27
CA ASN A 178 -14.96 15.72 -3.07
C ASN A 178 -15.44 14.38 -2.47
N PHE A 179 -16.40 14.38 -1.54
CA PHE A 179 -16.98 13.15 -0.99
C PHE A 179 -17.89 12.44 -2.00
N GLY A 180 -18.60 13.19 -2.83
CA GLY A 180 -19.40 12.62 -3.91
C GLY A 180 -18.53 11.89 -4.93
N ILE A 181 -17.43 12.50 -5.37
CA ILE A 181 -16.49 11.83 -6.29
C ILE A 181 -15.83 10.62 -5.61
N LEU A 182 -15.45 10.74 -4.32
CA LEU A 182 -14.88 9.61 -3.58
C LEU A 182 -15.86 8.42 -3.55
N ALA A 183 -17.16 8.65 -3.37
CA ALA A 183 -18.16 7.60 -3.42
C ALA A 183 -18.28 6.97 -4.82
N VAL A 184 -18.21 7.77 -5.88
CA VAL A 184 -18.17 7.27 -7.27
C VAL A 184 -16.93 6.39 -7.50
N TYR A 185 -15.76 6.83 -7.04
CA TYR A 185 -14.53 6.03 -7.07
C TYR A 185 -14.70 4.71 -6.32
N THR A 186 -15.29 4.73 -5.12
CA THR A 186 -15.59 3.53 -4.32
C THR A 186 -16.49 2.54 -5.05
N VAL A 187 -17.50 3.02 -5.79
CA VAL A 187 -18.36 2.16 -6.61
C VAL A 187 -17.57 1.50 -7.74
N PHE A 188 -16.77 2.26 -8.49
CA PHE A 188 -15.95 1.67 -9.56
C PHE A 188 -14.90 0.70 -9.02
N GLN A 189 -14.31 1.00 -7.86
CA GLN A 189 -13.40 0.09 -7.17
C GLN A 189 -14.10 -1.22 -6.79
N ALA A 190 -15.30 -1.17 -6.21
CA ALA A 190 -16.06 -2.37 -5.87
C ALA A 190 -16.49 -3.18 -7.12
N ILE A 191 -16.93 -2.52 -8.19
CA ILE A 191 -17.25 -3.19 -9.46
C ILE A 191 -16.02 -3.87 -10.06
N PHE A 192 -14.85 -3.23 -10.00
CA PHE A 192 -13.59 -3.81 -10.47
C PHE A 192 -13.22 -5.08 -9.70
N LEU A 193 -13.34 -5.06 -8.36
CA LEU A 193 -13.04 -6.20 -7.51
C LEU A 193 -14.02 -7.36 -7.73
N ALA A 194 -15.32 -7.08 -7.77
CA ALA A 194 -16.34 -8.09 -8.10
C ALA A 194 -16.10 -8.70 -9.49
N GLY A 195 -15.69 -7.87 -10.46
CA GLY A 195 -15.31 -8.32 -11.79
C GLY A 195 -14.05 -9.16 -11.81
N LEU A 196 -13.05 -8.84 -10.98
CA LEU A 196 -11.82 -9.62 -10.83
C LEU A 196 -12.11 -10.99 -10.22
N ASP A 197 -12.92 -11.06 -9.17
CA ASP A 197 -13.34 -12.33 -8.56
C ASP A 197 -14.14 -13.19 -9.55
N ALA A 198 -15.04 -12.57 -10.34
CA ALA A 198 -15.77 -13.27 -11.39
C ALA A 198 -14.87 -13.77 -12.53
N TYR A 199 -13.83 -13.00 -12.89
CA TYR A 199 -12.87 -13.36 -13.94
C TYR A 199 -11.94 -14.50 -13.49
N LEU A 200 -11.46 -14.45 -12.24
CA LEU A 200 -10.57 -15.46 -11.66
C LEU A 200 -11.32 -16.70 -11.13
N ALA A 201 -12.66 -16.65 -11.08
CA ALA A 201 -13.51 -17.68 -10.48
C ALA A 201 -13.13 -18.04 -9.04
N GLN A 202 -12.58 -17.06 -8.30
CA GLN A 202 -12.14 -17.20 -6.91
C GLN A 202 -12.57 -15.98 -6.10
N HIS A 203 -13.05 -16.19 -4.88
CA HIS A 203 -13.50 -15.12 -3.97
C HIS A 203 -12.35 -14.58 -3.08
N ILE A 204 -11.15 -14.46 -3.64
CA ILE A 204 -9.96 -14.06 -2.89
C ILE A 204 -10.02 -12.57 -2.54
N SER A 205 -10.61 -11.72 -3.39
CA SER A 205 -10.63 -10.28 -3.14
C SER A 205 -11.40 -9.93 -1.85
N LEU A 206 -12.56 -10.54 -1.62
CA LEU A 206 -13.34 -10.35 -0.39
C LEU A 206 -12.51 -10.68 0.87
N PHE A 207 -11.78 -11.80 0.86
CA PHE A 207 -10.91 -12.19 1.97
C PHE A 207 -9.83 -11.13 2.23
N VAL A 208 -9.13 -10.70 1.17
CA VAL A 208 -8.06 -9.70 1.24
C VAL A 208 -8.58 -8.37 1.81
N PHE A 209 -9.72 -7.87 1.30
CA PHE A 209 -10.30 -6.61 1.75
C PHE A 209 -10.85 -6.67 3.17
N ILE A 210 -11.54 -7.75 3.57
CA ILE A 210 -12.03 -7.92 4.95
C ILE A 210 -10.85 -7.95 5.93
N PHE A 211 -9.83 -8.75 5.64
CA PHE A 211 -8.65 -8.84 6.50
C PHE A 211 -7.96 -7.47 6.60
N THR A 212 -7.77 -6.80 5.46
CA THR A 212 -7.14 -5.46 5.40
C THR A 212 -7.95 -4.43 6.19
N PHE A 213 -9.29 -4.45 6.08
CA PHE A 213 -10.18 -3.59 6.86
C PHE A 213 -9.99 -3.78 8.37
N VAL A 214 -9.93 -5.03 8.85
CA VAL A 214 -9.74 -5.32 10.28
C VAL A 214 -8.36 -4.86 10.75
N VAL A 215 -7.29 -5.17 9.99
CA VAL A 215 -5.92 -4.75 10.32
C VAL A 215 -5.80 -3.23 10.35
N ILE A 216 -6.28 -2.53 9.34
CA ILE A 216 -6.20 -1.06 9.25
C ILE A 216 -7.04 -0.39 10.34
N THR A 217 -8.21 -0.94 10.67
CA THR A 217 -9.04 -0.42 11.75
C THR A 217 -8.37 -0.58 13.11
N LEU A 218 -7.77 -1.75 13.39
CA LEU A 218 -7.01 -1.98 14.61
C LEU A 218 -5.73 -1.12 14.64
N HIS A 219 -5.01 -1.04 13.53
CA HIS A 219 -3.86 -0.15 13.36
C HIS A 219 -4.22 1.30 13.66
N SER A 220 -5.36 1.78 13.15
CA SER A 220 -5.89 3.12 13.43
C SER A 220 -6.09 3.35 14.93
N VAL A 221 -6.57 2.36 15.68
CA VAL A 221 -6.73 2.48 17.14
C VAL A 221 -5.36 2.52 17.81
N LEU A 222 -4.46 1.60 17.45
CA LEU A 222 -3.12 1.49 18.04
C LEU A 222 -2.24 2.72 17.77
N CYS A 223 -2.33 3.31 16.58
CA CYS A 223 -1.62 4.54 16.19
C CYS A 223 -2.05 5.78 16.99
N THR A 224 -3.19 5.74 17.67
CA THR A 224 -3.66 6.86 18.50
C THR A 224 -3.11 6.80 19.91
N VAL A 225 -2.48 5.69 20.28
CA VAL A 225 -1.77 5.55 21.55
C VAL A 225 -0.37 6.16 21.38
N PRO A 226 0.01 7.15 22.20
CA PRO A 226 1.19 8.00 21.97
C PRO A 226 2.56 7.32 22.16
N LEU A 227 2.59 5.99 22.31
CA LEU A 227 3.81 5.22 22.60
C LEU A 227 4.27 4.34 21.43
N ARG A 228 3.58 4.37 20.28
CA ARG A 228 3.82 3.41 19.18
C ARG A 228 3.96 4.13 17.84
N GLY A 229 5.07 3.88 17.16
CA GLY A 229 5.27 4.29 15.76
C GLY A 229 4.37 3.48 14.80
N TYR A 230 4.17 3.99 13.59
CA TYR A 230 3.31 3.38 12.56
C TYR A 230 3.68 1.93 12.29
N MET A 231 4.96 1.64 12.03
CA MET A 231 5.44 0.28 11.74
C MET A 231 5.16 -0.73 12.86
N VAL A 232 5.45 -0.34 14.11
CA VAL A 232 5.21 -1.21 15.27
C VAL A 232 3.72 -1.45 15.48
N SER A 233 2.90 -0.41 15.30
CA SER A 233 1.46 -0.53 15.47
C SER A 233 0.80 -1.41 14.41
N VAL A 234 1.25 -1.37 13.14
CA VAL A 234 0.72 -2.25 12.09
C VAL A 234 1.19 -3.69 12.28
N ALA A 235 2.43 -3.92 12.71
CA ALA A 235 2.94 -5.26 12.99
C ALA A 235 2.16 -5.94 14.12
N ILE A 236 1.85 -5.20 15.19
CA ILE A 236 1.00 -5.71 16.29
C ILE A 236 -0.43 -5.95 15.80
N ALA A 237 -1.01 -5.02 15.03
CA ALA A 237 -2.37 -5.17 14.50
C ALA A 237 -2.47 -6.41 13.60
N PHE A 238 -1.55 -6.57 12.66
CA PHE A 238 -1.48 -7.72 11.79
C PHE A 238 -1.29 -9.02 12.59
N GLY A 239 -0.37 -9.05 13.55
CA GLY A 239 -0.15 -10.24 14.38
C GLY A 239 -1.40 -10.69 15.14
N ILE A 240 -2.16 -9.75 15.72
CA ILE A 240 -3.41 -10.06 16.41
C ILE A 240 -4.46 -10.61 15.42
N VAL A 241 -4.65 -9.94 14.28
CA VAL A 241 -5.66 -10.34 13.28
C VAL A 241 -5.28 -11.66 12.63
N PHE A 242 -4.00 -11.89 12.34
CA PHE A 242 -3.49 -13.14 11.77
C PHE A 242 -3.70 -14.33 12.71
N MET A 243 -3.46 -14.15 14.01
CA MET A 243 -3.73 -15.22 15.00
C MET A 243 -5.23 -15.52 15.09
N LEU A 244 -6.08 -14.50 15.06
CA LEU A 244 -7.53 -14.67 15.05
C LEU A 244 -8.01 -15.36 13.75
N SER A 245 -7.48 -14.95 12.60
CA SER A 245 -7.86 -15.52 11.30
C SER A 245 -7.38 -16.96 11.17
N LEU A 246 -6.24 -17.34 11.74
CA LEU A 246 -5.79 -18.74 11.81
C LEU A 246 -6.80 -19.59 12.59
N ILE A 247 -7.28 -19.11 13.73
CA ILE A 247 -8.30 -19.83 14.53
C ILE A 247 -9.56 -20.01 13.68
N VAL A 248 -10.06 -18.95 13.04
CA VAL A 248 -11.25 -19.02 12.17
C VAL A 248 -11.02 -19.96 10.98
N PHE A 249 -9.84 -19.92 10.36
CA PHE A 249 -9.51 -20.76 9.22
C PHE A 249 -9.56 -22.25 9.58
N PHE A 250 -8.92 -22.65 10.68
CA PHE A 250 -8.89 -24.05 11.12
C PHE A 250 -10.20 -24.54 11.74
N THR A 251 -11.02 -23.66 12.31
CA THR A 251 -12.26 -24.07 13.00
C THR A 251 -13.52 -23.98 12.14
N ALA A 252 -13.59 -23.03 11.21
CA ALA A 252 -14.83 -22.71 10.50
C ALA A 252 -14.70 -22.75 8.97
N LEU A 253 -13.57 -22.35 8.40
CA LEU A 253 -13.45 -22.19 6.93
C LEU A 253 -12.97 -23.45 6.21
N HIS A 254 -12.20 -24.32 6.88
CA HIS A 254 -11.64 -25.53 6.26
C HIS A 254 -12.72 -26.47 5.67
N GLU A 255 -13.92 -26.53 6.26
CA GLU A 255 -14.99 -27.43 5.81
C GLU A 255 -16.21 -26.74 5.19
N THR A 256 -16.36 -25.42 5.39
CA THR A 256 -17.62 -24.72 5.05
C THR A 256 -17.58 -23.98 3.71
N LEU A 257 -16.40 -23.60 3.20
CA LEU A 257 -16.27 -22.92 1.90
C LEU A 257 -16.14 -23.94 0.78
N SER A 258 -16.98 -23.80 -0.25
CA SER A 258 -16.90 -24.57 -1.49
C SER A 258 -16.57 -23.62 -2.65
N PRO A 259 -15.38 -23.72 -3.29
CA PRO A 259 -14.26 -24.61 -2.98
C PRO A 259 -13.47 -24.17 -1.72
N PRO A 260 -12.88 -25.12 -0.97
CA PRO A 260 -12.07 -24.80 0.20
C PRO A 260 -10.77 -24.12 -0.22
N MET A 261 -10.45 -22.97 0.39
CA MET A 261 -9.20 -22.26 0.16
C MET A 261 -8.02 -23.11 0.67
N SER A 262 -7.03 -23.36 -0.17
CA SER A 262 -5.83 -24.11 0.22
C SER A 262 -5.03 -23.35 1.28
N VAL A 263 -4.34 -24.08 2.17
CA VAL A 263 -3.45 -23.48 3.18
C VAL A 263 -2.40 -22.58 2.51
N THR A 264 -1.87 -23.01 1.36
CA THR A 264 -0.88 -22.23 0.60
C THR A 264 -1.47 -20.92 0.08
N GLU A 265 -2.70 -20.94 -0.44
CA GLU A 265 -3.40 -19.74 -0.92
C GLU A 265 -3.67 -18.77 0.24
N TYR A 266 -4.13 -19.29 1.38
CA TYR A 266 -4.34 -18.49 2.59
C TYR A 266 -3.04 -17.83 3.09
N LEU A 267 -1.93 -18.58 3.15
CA LEU A 267 -0.64 -18.04 3.60
C LEU A 267 -0.09 -17.00 2.61
N LEU A 268 -0.20 -17.25 1.30
CA LEU A 268 0.23 -16.31 0.27
C LEU A 268 -0.60 -15.03 0.32
N ALA A 269 -1.92 -15.14 0.44
CA ALA A 269 -2.82 -14.00 0.61
C ALA A 269 -2.49 -13.22 1.91
N SER A 270 -2.23 -13.91 3.01
CA SER A 270 -1.83 -13.28 4.28
C SER A 270 -0.50 -12.54 4.17
N ALA A 271 0.50 -13.13 3.49
CA ALA A 271 1.79 -12.49 3.24
C ALA A 271 1.65 -11.24 2.36
N PHE A 272 0.81 -11.32 1.32
CA PHE A 272 0.46 -10.18 0.47
C PHE A 272 -0.17 -9.04 1.28
N ILE A 273 -1.14 -9.35 2.14
CA ILE A 273 -1.81 -8.37 3.00
C ILE A 273 -0.82 -7.74 4.00
N LEU A 274 0.13 -8.51 4.53
CA LEU A 274 1.18 -7.98 5.41
C LEU A 274 2.02 -6.92 4.70
N ILE A 275 2.48 -7.21 3.48
CA ILE A 275 3.27 -6.28 2.67
C ILE A 275 2.47 -5.01 2.40
N LEU A 276 1.22 -5.16 1.96
CA LEU A 276 0.32 -4.04 1.69
C LEU A 276 0.06 -3.19 2.94
N CYS A 277 -0.16 -3.81 4.10
CA CYS A 277 -0.36 -3.10 5.36
C CYS A 277 0.90 -2.37 5.85
N LEU A 278 2.08 -2.99 5.71
CA LEU A 278 3.36 -2.35 6.03
C LEU A 278 3.61 -1.14 5.13
N TRP A 279 3.30 -1.29 3.84
CA TRP A 279 3.39 -0.21 2.87
C TRP A 279 2.46 0.96 3.22
N PHE A 280 1.18 0.70 3.51
CA PHE A 280 0.25 1.74 3.98
C PHE A 280 0.70 2.41 5.27
N ALA A 281 1.30 1.67 6.22
CA ALA A 281 1.85 2.26 7.44
C ALA A 281 3.07 3.14 7.15
N TYR A 282 3.92 2.76 6.19
CA TYR A 282 5.04 3.58 5.72
C TYR A 282 4.55 4.89 5.08
N ASP A 283 3.61 4.79 4.15
CA ASP A 283 3.04 5.93 3.46
C ASP A 283 2.33 6.86 4.43
N ALA A 284 1.56 6.32 5.38
CA ALA A 284 0.95 7.09 6.45
C ALA A 284 2.00 7.86 7.26
N SER A 285 3.15 7.24 7.57
CA SER A 285 4.26 7.89 8.26
C SER A 285 4.81 9.07 7.45
N CYS A 286 5.09 8.85 6.17
CA CYS A 286 5.58 9.88 5.25
C CYS A 286 4.58 11.03 5.07
N MET A 287 3.27 10.73 5.05
CA MET A 287 2.22 11.75 4.96
C MET A 287 2.22 12.71 6.14
N ASN A 288 2.47 12.26 7.38
CA ASN A 288 2.51 13.19 8.52
C ASN A 288 3.64 14.20 8.42
N GLN A 289 4.74 13.82 7.76
CA GLN A 289 5.88 14.70 7.56
C GLN A 289 5.63 15.74 6.47
N LYS A 290 4.63 15.53 5.61
CA LYS A 290 4.43 16.36 4.39
C LYS A 290 3.09 17.08 4.32
N LEU A 291 2.04 16.56 4.96
CA LEU A 291 0.69 17.11 4.87
C LEU A 291 0.36 17.99 6.07
N SER A 292 -0.47 19.01 5.82
CA SER A 292 -1.15 19.75 6.88
C SER A 292 -2.44 19.01 7.32
N PRO A 293 -2.92 19.20 8.57
CA PRO A 293 -4.07 18.44 9.10
C PRO A 293 -5.39 18.59 8.32
N ASP A 294 -5.54 19.71 7.61
CA ASP A 294 -6.71 19.99 6.79
C ASP A 294 -6.66 19.31 5.41
N GLU A 295 -5.50 18.78 5.00
CA GLU A 295 -5.28 18.14 3.70
C GLU A 295 -5.50 16.62 3.73
N TYR A 296 -6.31 16.12 4.67
CA TYR A 296 -6.60 14.69 4.80
C TYR A 296 -7.17 14.05 3.52
N MET A 297 -7.92 14.80 2.71
CA MET A 297 -8.44 14.29 1.42
C MET A 297 -7.31 14.04 0.41
N GLN A 298 -6.23 14.82 0.47
CA GLN A 298 -5.03 14.57 -0.33
C GLN A 298 -4.32 13.29 0.14
N GLY A 299 -4.28 13.04 1.46
CA GLY A 299 -3.78 11.77 1.99
C GLY A 299 -4.59 10.57 1.47
N MET A 300 -5.91 10.68 1.39
CA MET A 300 -6.77 9.63 0.81
C MET A 300 -6.43 9.36 -0.66
N ILE A 301 -6.27 10.41 -1.47
CA ILE A 301 -5.92 10.26 -2.89
C ILE A 301 -4.58 9.55 -3.04
N PHE A 302 -3.59 9.86 -2.20
CA PHE A 302 -2.30 9.18 -2.23
C PHE A 302 -2.43 7.69 -1.90
N PHE A 303 -3.18 7.30 -0.87
CA PHE A 303 -3.41 5.87 -0.59
C PHE A 303 -4.06 5.13 -1.75
N TYR A 304 -5.03 5.73 -2.44
CA TYR A 304 -5.64 5.08 -3.61
C TYR A 304 -4.75 5.08 -4.84
N THR A 305 -3.97 6.15 -5.04
CA THR A 305 -2.99 6.20 -6.13
C THR A 305 -1.97 5.08 -5.94
N ASP A 306 -1.50 4.92 -4.71
CA ASP A 306 -0.57 3.87 -4.33
C ASP A 306 -1.17 2.47 -4.48
N MET A 307 -2.42 2.26 -4.07
CA MET A 307 -3.16 1.01 -4.33
C MET A 307 -3.24 0.70 -5.84
N ILE A 308 -3.53 1.69 -6.69
CA ILE A 308 -3.57 1.51 -8.15
C ILE A 308 -2.17 1.19 -8.69
N LEU A 309 -1.14 1.90 -8.25
CA LEU A 309 0.24 1.65 -8.66
C LEU A 309 0.69 0.25 -8.27
N PHE A 310 0.28 -0.23 -7.09
CA PHE A 310 0.53 -1.59 -6.64
C PHE A 310 -0.17 -2.62 -7.53
N LEU A 311 -1.44 -2.40 -7.93
CA LEU A 311 -2.13 -3.27 -8.90
C LEU A 311 -1.45 -3.29 -10.27
N ILE A 312 -0.99 -2.15 -10.77
CA ILE A 312 -0.24 -2.05 -12.04
C ILE A 312 1.08 -2.81 -11.92
N PHE A 313 1.81 -2.62 -10.82
CA PHE A 313 3.08 -3.29 -10.56
C PHE A 313 2.92 -4.81 -10.48
N LEU A 314 1.90 -5.31 -9.77
CA LEU A 314 1.57 -6.73 -9.73
C LEU A 314 1.21 -7.25 -11.12
N SER A 315 0.35 -6.55 -11.86
CA SER A 315 -0.01 -6.94 -13.22
C SER A 315 1.21 -7.03 -14.13
N MET A 316 2.16 -6.11 -14.01
CA MET A 316 3.42 -6.12 -14.77
C MET A 316 4.30 -7.30 -14.38
N ILE A 317 4.44 -7.60 -13.08
CA ILE A 317 5.20 -8.76 -12.60
C ILE A 317 4.55 -10.06 -13.11
N THR A 318 3.24 -10.21 -12.98
CA THR A 318 2.53 -11.40 -13.46
C THR A 318 2.68 -11.55 -14.98
N PHE A 319 2.58 -10.46 -15.74
CA PHE A 319 2.83 -10.48 -17.18
C PHE A 319 4.27 -10.89 -17.50
N ALA A 320 5.27 -10.38 -16.76
CA ALA A 320 6.66 -10.75 -16.94
C ALA A 320 6.90 -12.25 -16.65
N PHE A 321 6.30 -12.80 -15.59
CA PHE A 321 6.39 -14.25 -15.31
C PHE A 321 5.73 -15.09 -16.42
N MET A 322 4.54 -14.71 -16.88
CA MET A 322 3.89 -15.41 -18.00
C MET A 322 4.72 -15.33 -19.30
N ALA A 323 5.34 -14.19 -19.57
CA ALA A 323 6.23 -14.03 -20.73
C ALA A 323 7.50 -14.89 -20.61
N CYS A 324 8.07 -15.01 -19.41
CA CYS A 324 9.24 -15.86 -19.15
C CYS A 324 8.91 -17.36 -19.19
N GLU A 325 7.75 -17.79 -18.68
CA GLU A 325 7.31 -19.20 -18.77
C GLU A 325 6.87 -19.60 -20.19
N GLY A 326 6.42 -18.62 -20.99
CA GLY A 326 6.17 -18.80 -22.43
C GLY A 326 7.43 -19.08 -23.26
N ASP A 327 8.62 -18.82 -22.71
CA ASP A 327 9.91 -19.09 -23.31
C ASP A 327 10.68 -20.18 -22.53
N ALA A 328 10.30 -21.44 -22.78
CA ALA A 328 11.26 -22.55 -22.72
C ALA A 328 12.46 -22.36 -23.69
N CYS A 329 12.55 -21.23 -24.41
CA CYS A 329 13.68 -20.82 -25.25
C CYS A 329 14.63 -19.78 -24.60
N CYS A 330 14.34 -19.23 -23.42
CA CYS A 330 15.21 -18.24 -22.75
C CYS A 330 16.15 -18.84 -21.69
N CYS A 331 16.19 -20.17 -21.54
CA CYS A 331 17.41 -20.84 -21.09
C CYS A 331 18.40 -20.85 -22.25
N GLY A 332 19.03 -19.70 -22.50
CA GLY A 332 20.19 -19.62 -23.37
C GLY A 332 21.21 -20.66 -22.93
N SER A 333 21.43 -21.66 -23.77
CA SER A 333 22.69 -22.37 -23.83
C SER A 333 23.79 -21.32 -23.89
N ALA A 334 24.41 -21.04 -22.75
CA ALA A 334 25.73 -20.45 -22.73
C ALA A 334 26.72 -21.51 -23.23
N GLU A 335 26.63 -21.85 -24.51
CA GLU A 335 27.79 -22.38 -25.23
C GLU A 335 28.79 -21.22 -25.30
N ILE A 336 29.71 -21.24 -24.34
CA ILE A 336 30.97 -20.53 -24.40
C ILE A 336 31.68 -21.07 -25.65
N LEU A 337 31.45 -20.41 -26.79
CA LEU A 337 32.33 -20.49 -27.95
C LEU A 337 33.65 -19.83 -27.55
N PRO A 338 34.78 -20.56 -27.45
CA PRO A 338 36.06 -19.91 -27.31
C PRO A 338 36.39 -19.24 -28.64
N ALA A 339 36.23 -17.92 -28.68
CA ALA A 339 36.85 -17.08 -29.67
C ALA A 339 38.37 -17.10 -29.46
N TYR A 340 39.08 -17.93 -30.21
CA TYR A 340 40.47 -17.64 -30.58
C TYR A 340 40.69 -17.87 -32.08
N PRO A 341 41.43 -16.95 -32.74
CA PRO A 341 41.56 -16.94 -34.18
C PRO A 341 42.71 -17.84 -34.66
N VAL A 342 42.56 -18.21 -35.93
CA VAL A 342 43.55 -18.81 -36.82
C VAL A 342 44.93 -18.15 -36.68
N GLY A 343 45.96 -18.98 -36.47
CA GLY A 343 47.37 -18.63 -36.55
C GLY A 343 48.19 -19.84 -37.02
N VAL A 344 48.94 -19.64 -38.11
CA VAL A 344 49.62 -20.58 -39.00
C VAL A 344 50.88 -21.22 -38.37
N VAL A 345 51.44 -22.24 -39.08
CA VAL A 345 52.77 -22.90 -38.98
C VAL A 345 52.68 -24.29 -38.31
N GLY A 346 53.09 -25.43 -38.89
CA GLY A 346 53.79 -25.77 -40.13
C GLY A 346 54.18 -27.27 -40.05
N ASP A 347 54.33 -27.91 -41.22
CA ASP A 347 55.04 -29.17 -41.51
C ASP A 347 54.73 -30.47 -40.75
N ALA A 348 54.21 -31.47 -41.48
CA ALA A 348 54.96 -32.69 -41.88
C ALA A 348 54.05 -33.93 -42.06
N ALA A 349 54.21 -34.57 -43.23
CA ALA A 349 54.12 -36.02 -43.52
C ALA A 349 52.99 -36.86 -42.89
N GLY A 350 52.03 -37.36 -43.66
CA GLY A 350 52.17 -38.68 -44.31
C GLY A 350 50.97 -39.60 -43.98
N PRO A 351 50.74 -40.70 -44.72
CA PRO A 351 49.39 -41.11 -45.18
C PRO A 351 48.85 -42.44 -44.60
N VAL A 352 47.76 -42.95 -45.19
CA VAL A 352 47.17 -44.34 -45.12
C VAL A 352 46.03 -44.49 -44.09
N GLY A 353 44.86 -45.09 -44.38
CA GLY A 353 44.47 -45.89 -45.53
C GLY A 353 42.97 -46.23 -45.60
N GLU A 354 42.68 -47.03 -46.63
CA GLU A 354 41.42 -47.46 -47.22
C GLU A 354 40.52 -48.39 -46.37
N GLY A 355 39.25 -48.50 -46.80
CA GLY A 355 38.33 -49.60 -46.53
C GLY A 355 36.92 -49.06 -46.23
N GLY A 356 35.88 -49.15 -47.05
CA GLY A 356 35.57 -50.14 -48.10
C GLY A 356 34.49 -51.10 -47.60
N SER A 357 33.42 -51.25 -48.40
CA SER A 357 32.34 -52.28 -48.34
C SER A 357 31.08 -51.91 -47.53
N GLU A 358 29.94 -51.55 -48.12
CA GLU A 358 28.97 -52.28 -48.99
C GLU A 358 27.86 -53.04 -48.23
N ARG A 359 26.61 -52.78 -48.68
CA ARG A 359 25.42 -53.66 -48.77
C ARG A 359 24.77 -54.14 -47.45
N ASN A 360 23.46 -54.31 -47.30
CA ASN A 360 22.30 -54.51 -48.20
C ASN A 360 21.04 -54.08 -47.38
N ASN A 361 20.08 -53.34 -47.92
CA ASN A 361 18.86 -53.79 -48.64
C ASN A 361 18.18 -55.05 -48.09
N ASP A 362 16.91 -54.89 -47.67
CA ASP A 362 15.71 -55.64 -48.08
C ASP A 362 14.59 -55.27 -47.09
N GLU A 363 13.60 -54.44 -47.42
CA GLU A 363 12.46 -54.70 -48.30
C GLU A 363 11.54 -55.80 -47.73
N HIS A 364 10.37 -55.43 -47.19
CA HIS A 364 9.10 -56.12 -47.47
C HIS A 364 7.86 -55.30 -47.05
N ALA A 365 6.84 -55.49 -47.88
CA ALA A 365 5.77 -54.58 -48.26
C ALA A 365 4.45 -54.86 -47.49
N PRO A 366 3.36 -54.12 -47.80
CA PRO A 366 2.12 -54.05 -47.04
C PRO A 366 0.96 -54.88 -47.64
N THR A 367 -0.07 -55.15 -46.85
CA THR A 367 -1.47 -55.47 -47.23
C THR A 367 -2.32 -55.31 -45.95
N GLY A 368 -3.59 -54.94 -45.89
CA GLY A 368 -4.73 -54.72 -46.79
C GLY A 368 -5.97 -54.79 -45.87
N VAL A 369 -6.85 -53.79 -45.86
CA VAL A 369 -8.21 -53.82 -46.47
C VAL A 369 -9.33 -54.31 -45.51
N ASP A 370 -10.47 -53.62 -45.60
CA ASP A 370 -11.86 -53.93 -45.16
C ASP A 370 -12.26 -53.69 -43.70
N ASN A 371 -13.50 -53.29 -43.35
CA ASN A 371 -14.63 -52.58 -43.95
C ASN A 371 -15.70 -52.48 -42.82
N GLN A 372 -16.73 -51.67 -43.01
CA GLN A 372 -18.09 -51.80 -42.43
C GLN A 372 -18.48 -51.26 -41.02
N THR A 373 -19.26 -50.17 -41.09
CA THR A 373 -20.68 -49.97 -40.65
C THR A 373 -21.13 -50.06 -39.18
N MET A 374 -21.83 -48.97 -38.79
CA MET A 374 -23.07 -48.84 -37.99
C MET A 374 -23.25 -49.67 -36.70
N VAL A 375 -23.66 -49.00 -35.62
CA VAL A 375 -25.03 -49.06 -35.06
C VAL A 375 -25.16 -48.06 -33.88
N ARG A 376 -26.17 -47.19 -34.02
CA ARG A 376 -26.94 -46.39 -33.04
C ARG A 376 -26.25 -45.40 -32.11
#